data_AF-A0A389MLD6-F1
#
_entry.id   AF-A0A389MLD6-F1
#
_cell.length_a   1.000
_cell.length_b   1.000
_cell.length_c   1.000
_cell.angle_alpha   90.00
_cell.angle_beta   90.00
_cell.angle_gamma   90.00
#
_symmetry.space_group_name_H-M   'P 1'
#
loop_
_entity.id
_entity.type
_entity.pdbx_description
1 polymer ?
#
loop_
_entity_poly.entity_id
_entity_poly.type
_entity_poly.pdbx_seq_one_letter_code
_entity_poly.pdbx_strand_id
1 'polypeptide(L)'
;MTRALVINYVSDDLLRHRALQAARKRALEAWYGGARPVNPHGRRPYRYGRVVYLTENHAPLPAPPAAAAGQAALRAILKGWRGDGEYAALGAWDDERGGASRRALVSAGQLLAGEPDDDARERADSLVILALGPPGKDLDGARERLLALPAPAPWSWEAAARYWG
;
A
#
# COMPACT_ATOMS: atom_id res chain seq x y z
N MET A 1 26.51 23.99 38.90
CA MET A 1 26.08 22.68 38.37
C MET A 1 25.78 22.85 36.89
N THR A 2 26.73 22.46 36.03
CA THR A 2 26.61 22.63 34.58
C THR A 2 25.86 21.43 34.02
N ARG A 3 24.61 21.63 33.58
CA ARG A 3 23.81 20.58 32.93
C ARG A 3 24.47 20.28 31.58
N ALA A 4 24.95 19.06 31.38
CA ALA A 4 25.51 18.64 30.10
C ALA A 4 24.44 18.81 29.01
N LEU A 5 24.77 19.58 27.98
CA LEU A 5 23.95 19.73 26.79
C LEU A 5 24.02 18.40 26.04
N VAL A 6 22.98 17.57 26.15
CA VAL A 6 22.88 16.34 25.37
C VAL A 6 22.52 16.75 23.94
N ILE A 7 23.53 16.95 23.10
CA ILE A 7 23.33 17.08 21.66
C ILE A 7 23.04 15.67 21.14
N ASN A 8 21.75 15.33 21.03
CA ASN A 8 21.31 14.12 20.35
C ASN A 8 21.63 14.29 18.85
N TYR A 9 22.83 13.89 18.45
CA TYR A 9 23.19 13.83 17.03
C TYR A 9 22.30 12.77 16.36
N VAL A 10 21.35 13.24 15.56
CA VAL A 10 20.52 12.39 14.69
C VAL A 10 21.23 12.37 13.34
N SER A 11 21.60 11.18 12.86
CA SER A 11 22.23 11.06 11.54
C SER A 11 21.30 11.49 10.41
N ASP A 12 21.86 12.02 9.33
CA ASP A 12 21.11 12.42 8.14
C ASP A 12 20.32 11.26 7.53
N ASP A 13 20.86 10.03 7.61
CA ASP A 13 20.18 8.82 7.19
C ASP A 13 18.90 8.54 7.99
N LEU A 14 18.93 8.77 9.31
CA LEU A 14 17.76 8.59 10.17
C LEU A 14 16.70 9.66 9.89
N LEU A 15 17.13 10.90 9.61
CA LEU A 15 16.22 11.97 9.19
C LEU A 15 15.57 11.67 7.84
N ARG A 16 16.37 11.21 6.85
CA ARG A 16 15.89 10.79 5.53
C ARG A 16 14.90 9.63 5.65
N HIS A 17 15.21 8.64 6.49
CA HIS A 17 14.32 7.51 6.76
C HIS A 17 12.97 7.97 7.35
N ARG A 18 12.98 8.84 8.36
CA ARG A 18 11.76 9.37 8.99
C ARG A 18 10.92 10.19 8.01
N ALA A 19 11.55 11.03 7.20
CA ALA A 19 10.87 11.82 6.17
C ALA A 19 10.16 10.90 5.16
N LEU A 20 10.83 9.85 4.70
CA LEU A 20 10.24 8.85 3.80
C LEU A 20 9.07 8.11 4.46
N GLN A 21 9.19 7.71 5.73
CA GLN A 21 8.08 7.08 6.47
C GLN A 21 6.88 8.00 6.60
N ALA A 22 7.09 9.28 6.91
CA ALA A 22 6.02 10.26 7.01
C ALA A 22 5.34 10.51 5.64
N ALA A 23 6.11 10.55 4.55
CA ALA A 23 5.57 10.66 3.20
C ALA A 23 4.77 9.41 2.79
N ARG A 24 5.28 8.21 3.09
CA ARG A 24 4.57 6.93 2.86
C ARG A 24 3.22 6.90 3.57
N LYS A 25 3.21 7.27 4.86
CA LYS A 25 1.98 7.32 5.66
C LYS A 25 0.96 8.28 5.05
N ARG A 26 1.37 9.49 4.68
CA ARG A 26 0.49 10.48 4.04
C ARG A 26 -0.04 10.02 2.69
N ALA A 27 0.79 9.36 1.87
CA ALA A 27 0.35 8.78 0.60
C ALA A 27 -0.68 7.65 0.81
N LEU A 28 -0.51 6.82 1.85
CA LEU A 28 -1.51 5.81 2.24
C LEU A 28 -2.81 6.44 2.76
N GLU A 29 -2.72 7.49 3.58
CA GLU A 29 -3.89 8.25 4.04
C GLU A 29 -4.65 8.87 2.86
N ALA A 30 -3.93 9.44 1.88
CA ALA A 30 -4.50 9.98 0.66
C ALA A 30 -5.16 8.89 -0.21
N TRP A 31 -4.56 7.71 -0.29
CA TRP A 31 -5.15 6.54 -0.97
C TRP A 31 -6.51 6.16 -0.37
N TYR A 32 -6.61 6.08 0.95
CA TYR A 32 -7.87 5.75 1.63
C TYR A 32 -8.84 6.93 1.74
N GLY A 33 -8.43 8.15 1.37
CA GLY A 33 -9.29 9.34 1.40
C GLY A 33 -9.90 9.64 2.78
N GLY A 34 -9.22 9.24 3.87
CA GLY A 34 -9.75 9.38 5.23
C GLY A 34 -10.89 8.41 5.58
N ALA A 35 -11.09 7.34 4.81
CA ALA A 35 -12.07 6.30 5.12
C ALA A 35 -11.87 5.76 6.55
N ARG A 36 -12.93 5.78 7.34
CA ARG A 36 -12.91 5.21 8.70
C ARG A 36 -12.70 3.70 8.60
N PRO A 37 -11.84 3.10 9.44
CA PRO A 37 -11.74 1.66 9.53
C PRO A 37 -13.09 1.03 9.87
N VAL A 38 -13.46 -0.02 9.13
CA VAL A 38 -14.69 -0.79 9.35
C VAL A 38 -14.34 -2.25 9.63
N ASN A 39 -15.30 -3.02 10.14
CA ASN A 39 -15.13 -4.47 10.30
C ASN A 39 -14.66 -5.06 8.95
N PRO A 40 -13.50 -5.74 8.92
CA PRO A 40 -12.93 -6.21 7.67
C PRO A 40 -13.53 -7.55 7.23
N HIS A 41 -14.59 -8.03 7.88
CA HIS A 41 -15.30 -9.23 7.47
C HIS A 41 -15.64 -9.18 5.98
N GLY A 42 -15.32 -10.24 5.25
CA GLY A 42 -15.52 -10.28 3.81
C GLY A 42 -14.30 -9.85 2.99
N ARG A 43 -13.37 -9.08 3.58
CA ARG A 43 -12.14 -8.63 2.92
C ARG A 43 -11.23 -9.81 2.57
N ARG A 44 -10.55 -9.68 1.43
CA ARG A 44 -9.59 -10.67 0.91
C ARG A 44 -8.25 -10.02 0.58
N PRO A 45 -7.56 -9.40 1.55
CA PRO A 45 -6.25 -8.80 1.31
C PRO A 45 -5.24 -9.86 0.87
N TYR A 46 -4.36 -9.47 -0.05
CA TYR A 46 -3.27 -10.30 -0.49
C TYR A 46 -2.02 -9.99 0.33
N ARG A 47 -1.56 -10.96 1.12
CA ARG A 47 -0.37 -10.83 1.96
C ARG A 47 0.57 -12.01 1.72
N TYR A 48 1.85 -11.74 1.57
CA TYR A 48 2.89 -12.77 1.41
C TYR A 48 2.60 -13.76 0.27
N GLY A 49 2.06 -13.28 -0.86
CA GLY A 49 1.78 -14.11 -2.03
C GLY A 49 0.57 -15.05 -1.88
N ARG A 50 -0.28 -14.82 -0.87
CA ARG A 50 -1.52 -15.58 -0.66
C ARG A 50 -2.69 -14.65 -0.29
N VAL A 51 -3.89 -15.16 -0.48
CA VAL A 51 -5.12 -14.49 -0.04
C VAL A 51 -5.32 -14.77 1.44
N VAL A 52 -5.59 -13.72 2.22
CA VAL A 52 -5.96 -13.85 3.63
C VAL A 52 -7.43 -13.48 3.75
N TYR A 53 -8.26 -14.43 4.20
CA TYR A 53 -9.67 -14.20 4.42
C TYR A 53 -9.87 -13.60 5.82
N LEU A 54 -10.40 -12.38 5.89
CA LEU A 54 -10.66 -11.72 7.15
C LEU A 54 -12.06 -12.04 7.66
N THR A 55 -12.10 -12.52 8.90
CA THR A 55 -13.32 -12.80 9.67
C THR A 55 -13.67 -11.62 10.57
N GLU A 56 -14.82 -11.69 11.24
CA GLU A 56 -15.32 -10.64 12.15
C GLU A 56 -14.39 -10.31 13.33
N ASN A 57 -13.51 -11.25 13.70
CA ASN A 57 -12.57 -11.09 14.81
C ASN A 57 -11.33 -10.25 14.46
N HIS A 58 -11.16 -9.87 13.20
CA HIS A 58 -10.00 -9.09 12.79
C HIS A 58 -10.19 -7.61 13.11
N ALA A 59 -9.07 -6.95 13.44
CA ALA A 59 -9.06 -5.51 13.71
C ALA A 59 -9.62 -4.73 12.50
N PRO A 60 -10.41 -3.67 12.74
CA PRO A 60 -10.95 -2.84 11.67
C PRO A 60 -9.89 -2.36 10.68
N LEU A 61 -10.21 -2.38 9.39
CA LEU A 61 -9.33 -1.92 8.31
C LEU A 61 -10.03 -0.85 7.46
N PRO A 62 -9.30 0.14 6.94
CA PRO A 62 -9.82 1.02 5.90
C PRO A 62 -10.24 0.19 4.69
N ALA A 63 -11.44 0.46 4.16
CA ALA A 63 -11.90 -0.17 2.92
C ALA A 63 -11.07 0.32 1.73
N PRO A 64 -10.86 -0.51 0.67
CA PRO A 64 -10.28 -0.03 -0.56
C PRO A 64 -11.14 1.10 -1.13
N PRO A 65 -10.54 2.16 -1.70
CA PRO A 65 -11.31 3.22 -2.31
C PRO A 65 -12.15 2.69 -3.48
N ALA A 66 -13.28 3.35 -3.75
CA ALA A 66 -14.01 3.11 -4.98
C ALA A 66 -13.12 3.38 -6.20
N ALA A 67 -13.34 2.69 -7.32
CA ALA A 67 -12.43 2.70 -8.48
C ALA A 67 -12.05 4.11 -8.96
N ALA A 68 -13.03 4.98 -9.17
CA ALA A 68 -12.80 6.36 -9.59
C ALA A 68 -11.99 7.19 -8.57
N ALA A 69 -12.27 7.00 -7.27
CA ALA A 69 -11.54 7.66 -6.19
C ALA A 69 -10.11 7.14 -6.08
N GLY A 70 -9.91 5.82 -6.16
CA GLY A 70 -8.58 5.19 -6.17
C GLY A 70 -7.73 5.65 -7.36
N GLN A 71 -8.32 5.73 -8.56
CA GLN A 71 -7.67 6.29 -9.75
C GLN A 71 -7.23 7.74 -9.54
N ALA A 72 -8.11 8.58 -8.97
CA ALA A 72 -7.79 9.97 -8.69
C ALA A 72 -6.66 10.08 -7.66
N ALA A 73 -6.69 9.27 -6.59
CA ALA A 73 -5.64 9.22 -5.58
C ALA A 73 -4.29 8.77 -6.17
N LEU A 74 -4.27 7.70 -6.97
CA LEU A 74 -3.04 7.22 -7.63
C LEU A 74 -2.43 8.28 -8.55
N ARG A 75 -3.27 8.97 -9.33
CA ARG A 75 -2.80 10.09 -10.17
C ARG A 75 -2.20 11.20 -9.34
N ALA A 76 -2.83 11.58 -8.22
CA ALA A 76 -2.32 12.62 -7.33
C ALA A 76 -0.97 12.22 -6.71
N ILE A 77 -0.87 10.99 -6.21
CA ILE A 77 0.36 10.42 -5.63
C ILE A 77 1.47 10.40 -6.68
N LEU A 78 1.24 9.77 -7.83
CA LEU A 78 2.22 9.64 -8.90
C LEU A 78 2.64 10.99 -9.50
N LYS A 79 1.72 11.96 -9.58
CA LYS A 79 2.05 13.34 -9.97
C LYS A 79 2.97 13.99 -8.94
N GLY A 80 2.69 13.81 -7.65
CA GLY A 80 3.53 14.30 -6.55
C GLY A 80 4.93 13.71 -6.50
N TRP A 81 5.16 12.55 -7.15
CA TRP A 81 6.49 11.92 -7.26
C TRP A 81 7.39 12.52 -8.34
N ARG A 82 6.84 13.24 -9.34
CA ARG A 82 7.57 13.70 -10.53
C ARG A 82 8.27 15.07 -10.39
N GLY A 83 8.29 15.69 -9.21
CA GLY A 83 8.88 17.03 -9.02
C GLY A 83 8.86 17.47 -7.56
N ASP A 84 8.89 18.77 -7.28
CA ASP A 84 8.94 19.40 -5.93
C ASP A 84 7.62 19.30 -5.11
N GLY A 85 6.87 18.22 -5.30
CA GLY A 85 5.61 17.97 -4.60
C GLY A 85 5.80 17.36 -3.21
N GLU A 86 4.68 17.17 -2.51
CA GLU A 86 4.65 16.56 -1.16
C GLU A 86 5.32 15.18 -1.08
N TYR A 87 5.38 14.45 -2.22
CA TYR A 87 5.94 13.11 -2.32
C TYR A 87 7.23 13.05 -3.14
N ALA A 88 7.87 14.18 -3.43
CA ALA A 88 9.11 14.28 -4.21
C ALA A 88 10.20 13.32 -3.71
N ALA A 89 10.39 13.30 -2.38
CA ALA A 89 11.39 12.45 -1.73
C ALA A 89 11.13 10.95 -1.94
N LEU A 90 9.86 10.53 -2.05
CA LEU A 90 9.53 9.14 -2.38
C LEU A 90 9.86 8.83 -3.84
N GLY A 91 9.54 9.75 -4.75
CA GLY A 91 9.89 9.63 -6.16
C GLY A 91 11.39 9.47 -6.37
N ALA A 92 12.19 10.38 -5.81
CA ALA A 92 13.66 10.33 -5.90
C ALA A 92 14.23 9.04 -5.27
N TRP A 93 13.71 8.63 -4.11
CA TRP A 93 14.13 7.39 -3.46
C TRP A 93 13.79 6.14 -4.27
N ASP A 94 12.64 6.12 -4.95
CA ASP A 94 12.26 5.01 -5.84
C ASP A 94 13.10 5.01 -7.12
N ASP A 95 13.42 6.18 -7.68
CA ASP A 95 14.31 6.31 -8.84
C ASP A 95 15.72 5.77 -8.57
N GLU A 96 16.30 6.11 -7.41
CA GLU A 96 17.58 5.54 -6.92
C GLU A 96 17.55 4.00 -6.82
N ARG A 97 16.36 3.40 -6.71
CA ARG A 97 16.14 1.96 -6.54
C ARG A 97 15.54 1.29 -7.77
N GLY A 98 15.53 1.98 -8.91
CA GLY A 98 15.08 1.40 -10.19
C GLY A 98 13.56 1.39 -10.39
N GLY A 99 12.79 2.14 -9.60
CA GLY A 99 11.41 2.50 -9.91
C GLY A 99 10.34 1.42 -9.64
N ALA A 100 10.61 0.46 -8.76
CA ALA A 100 9.71 -0.68 -8.53
C ALA A 100 8.39 -0.25 -7.87
N SER A 101 8.42 0.70 -6.92
CA SER A 101 7.21 1.18 -6.26
C SER A 101 6.31 1.90 -7.27
N ARG A 102 6.88 2.71 -8.16
CA ARG A 102 6.12 3.37 -9.23
C ARG A 102 5.45 2.35 -10.15
N ARG A 103 6.14 1.28 -10.55
CA ARG A 103 5.55 0.20 -11.38
C ARG A 103 4.39 -0.51 -10.68
N ALA A 104 4.51 -0.78 -9.38
CA ALA A 104 3.43 -1.37 -8.59
C ALA A 104 2.21 -0.44 -8.52
N LEU A 105 2.40 0.87 -8.28
CA LEU A 105 1.32 1.86 -8.28
C LEU A 105 0.64 1.99 -9.65
N VAL A 106 1.41 1.96 -10.74
CA VAL A 106 0.85 1.95 -12.10
C VAL A 106 0.01 0.70 -12.34
N SER A 107 0.48 -0.47 -11.87
CA SER A 107 -0.26 -1.74 -12.00
C SER A 107 -1.57 -1.70 -11.19
N ALA A 108 -1.57 -1.09 -10.00
CA ALA A 108 -2.79 -0.83 -9.24
C ALA A 108 -3.77 0.06 -10.02
N GLY A 109 -3.27 1.09 -10.71
CA GLY A 109 -4.06 1.93 -11.60
C GLY A 109 -4.63 1.15 -12.79
N GLN A 110 -3.91 0.18 -13.34
CA GLN A 110 -4.43 -0.66 -14.42
C GLN A 110 -5.58 -1.55 -13.94
N LEU A 111 -5.47 -2.12 -12.73
CA LEU A 111 -6.55 -2.92 -12.13
C LEU A 111 -7.81 -2.12 -11.89
N LEU A 112 -7.70 -0.83 -11.58
CA LEU A 112 -8.86 0.04 -11.34
C LEU A 112 -9.44 0.67 -12.61
N ALA A 113 -8.97 0.33 -13.80
CA ALA A 113 -9.46 0.93 -15.04
C ALA A 113 -10.83 0.35 -15.43
N GLY A 114 -11.76 1.20 -15.85
CA GLY A 114 -13.11 0.78 -16.25
C GLY A 114 -14.01 0.47 -15.05
N GLU A 115 -14.67 -0.70 -15.09
CA GLU A 115 -15.57 -1.20 -14.04
C GLU A 115 -14.94 -2.41 -13.34
N PRO A 116 -13.99 -2.20 -12.41
CA PRO A 116 -13.33 -3.30 -11.73
C PRO A 116 -14.24 -4.00 -10.73
N ASP A 117 -14.11 -5.31 -10.63
CA ASP A 117 -14.75 -6.10 -9.59
C ASP A 117 -14.05 -5.92 -8.23
N ASP A 118 -14.60 -6.56 -7.20
CA ASP A 118 -14.06 -6.51 -5.84
C ASP A 118 -12.63 -7.06 -5.77
N ASP A 119 -12.31 -8.08 -6.57
CA ASP A 119 -10.98 -8.69 -6.55
C ASP A 119 -9.92 -7.73 -7.10
N ALA A 120 -10.20 -7.08 -8.23
CA ALA A 120 -9.34 -6.07 -8.81
C ALA A 120 -9.10 -4.90 -7.85
N ARG A 121 -10.15 -4.47 -7.11
CA ARG A 121 -10.01 -3.43 -6.07
C ARG A 121 -9.13 -3.87 -4.91
N GLU A 122 -9.26 -5.10 -4.44
CA GLU A 122 -8.44 -5.66 -3.34
C GLU A 122 -6.97 -5.88 -3.76
N ARG A 123 -6.73 -6.31 -4.99
CA ARG A 123 -5.39 -6.41 -5.56
C ARG A 123 -4.74 -5.04 -5.73
N ALA A 124 -5.51 -4.05 -6.19
CA ALA A 124 -5.03 -2.68 -6.27
C ALA A 124 -4.63 -2.14 -4.88
N ASP A 125 -5.48 -2.34 -3.86
CA ASP A 125 -5.17 -1.99 -2.47
C ASP A 125 -3.89 -2.67 -1.98
N SER A 126 -3.75 -3.97 -2.26
CA SER A 126 -2.57 -4.74 -1.87
C SER A 126 -1.28 -4.24 -2.55
N LEU A 127 -1.35 -3.87 -3.85
CA LEU A 127 -0.21 -3.28 -4.56
C LEU A 127 0.17 -1.90 -4.00
N VAL A 128 -0.81 -1.07 -3.64
CA VAL A 128 -0.56 0.23 -3.03
C VAL A 128 0.10 0.08 -1.66
N ILE A 129 -0.39 -0.84 -0.83
CA ILE A 129 0.23 -1.16 0.47
C ILE A 129 1.66 -1.67 0.29
N LEU A 130 1.92 -2.54 -0.70
CA LEU A 130 3.27 -3.04 -0.99
C LEU A 130 4.21 -1.92 -1.45
N ALA A 131 3.73 -1.02 -2.33
CA ALA A 131 4.54 0.06 -2.88
C ALA A 131 4.86 1.17 -1.87
N LEU A 132 3.92 1.49 -0.98
CA LEU A 132 4.02 2.55 0.02
C LEU A 132 4.37 2.03 1.42
N GLY A 133 4.46 0.71 1.60
CA GLY A 133 4.85 0.08 2.84
C GLY A 133 6.37 0.13 3.08
N PRO A 134 6.85 -0.58 4.13
CA PRO A 134 8.28 -0.76 4.35
C PRO A 134 8.96 -1.37 3.12
N PRO A 135 10.18 -0.93 2.77
CA PRO A 135 10.88 -1.42 1.57
C PRO A 135 11.15 -2.93 1.66
N GLY A 136 10.54 -3.70 0.74
CA GLY A 136 10.84 -5.11 0.53
C GLY A 136 12.08 -5.32 -0.34
N LYS A 137 12.69 -6.51 -0.26
CA LYS A 137 13.86 -6.87 -1.09
C LYS A 137 13.53 -7.11 -2.56
N ASP A 138 12.31 -7.55 -2.87
CA ASP A 138 11.86 -7.93 -4.21
C ASP A 138 10.39 -7.50 -4.44
N LEU A 139 10.20 -6.22 -4.78
CA LEU A 139 8.86 -5.67 -4.99
C LEU A 139 8.28 -6.06 -6.35
N ASP A 140 9.09 -6.10 -7.42
CA ASP A 140 8.62 -6.49 -8.75
C ASP A 140 8.17 -7.96 -8.78
N GLY A 141 8.93 -8.88 -8.17
CA GLY A 141 8.52 -10.27 -8.06
C GLY A 141 7.30 -10.45 -7.14
N ALA A 142 7.13 -9.62 -6.10
CA ALA A 142 5.91 -9.61 -5.31
C ALA A 142 4.69 -9.15 -6.12
N ARG A 143 4.85 -8.09 -6.92
CA ARG A 143 3.83 -7.57 -7.85
C ARG A 143 3.44 -8.63 -8.89
N GLU A 144 4.42 -9.25 -9.53
CA GLU A 144 4.20 -10.28 -10.56
C GLU A 144 3.46 -11.49 -9.99
N ARG A 145 3.91 -12.01 -8.84
CA ARG A 145 3.21 -13.09 -8.13
C ARG A 145 1.77 -12.72 -7.81
N LEU A 146 1.54 -11.50 -7.30
CA LEU A 146 0.20 -11.03 -6.98
C LEU A 146 -0.70 -10.94 -8.21
N LEU A 147 -0.19 -10.43 -9.33
CA LEU A 147 -0.97 -10.34 -10.57
C LEU A 147 -1.24 -11.71 -11.21
N ALA A 148 -0.34 -12.68 -10.99
CA ALA A 148 -0.48 -14.05 -11.49
C ALA A 148 -1.39 -14.95 -10.62
N LEU A 149 -1.74 -14.53 -9.39
CA LEU A 149 -2.63 -15.33 -8.55
C LEU A 149 -3.99 -15.50 -9.21
N PRO A 150 -4.56 -16.71 -9.25
CA PRO A 150 -5.92 -16.90 -9.76
C PRO A 150 -6.92 -16.09 -8.93
N ALA A 151 -8.06 -15.74 -9.53
CA ALA A 151 -9.14 -15.11 -8.80
C ALA A 151 -9.55 -16.01 -7.62
N PRO A 152 -9.62 -15.48 -6.38
CA PRO A 152 -10.03 -16.25 -5.24
C PRO A 152 -11.49 -16.64 -5.38
N ALA A 153 -11.85 -17.75 -4.73
CA ALA A 153 -13.26 -18.04 -4.52
C ALA A 153 -13.98 -16.83 -3.89
N PRO A 154 -15.27 -16.62 -4.22
CA PRO A 154 -16.12 -15.69 -3.49
C PRO A 154 -15.93 -15.87 -1.98
N TRP A 155 -16.02 -14.78 -1.23
CA TRP A 155 -15.96 -14.89 0.22
C TRP A 155 -17.08 -15.82 0.70
N SER A 156 -16.71 -16.83 1.49
CA SER A 156 -17.64 -17.71 2.18
C SER A 156 -16.94 -18.28 3.42
N TRP A 157 -17.73 -18.76 4.39
CA TRP A 157 -17.19 -19.48 5.54
C TRP A 157 -16.43 -20.74 5.14
N GLU A 158 -16.83 -21.40 4.06
CA GLU A 158 -16.13 -22.56 3.50
C GLU A 158 -14.77 -22.19 2.91
N ALA A 159 -14.69 -21.05 2.20
CA ALA A 159 -13.44 -20.53 1.67
C ALA A 159 -12.48 -20.09 2.79
N ALA A 160 -13.01 -19.49 3.86
CA ALA A 160 -12.24 -19.17 5.05
C ALA A 160 -11.75 -20.45 5.76
N ALA A 161 -12.62 -21.43 6.01
CA ALA A 161 -12.26 -22.66 6.73
C ALA A 161 -11.11 -23.45 6.09
N ARG A 162 -11.01 -23.49 4.76
CA ARG A 162 -9.91 -24.14 4.03
C ARG A 162 -8.52 -23.57 4.31
N TYR A 163 -8.44 -22.33 4.84
CA TYR A 163 -7.18 -21.66 5.16
C TYR A 163 -6.84 -21.70 6.65
N TRP A 164 -7.79 -22.08 7.51
CA TRP A 164 -7.63 -22.10 8.97
C TRP A 164 -7.70 -23.53 9.55
N GLY A 165 -8.03 -24.53 8.73
CA GLY A 165 -8.03 -25.96 9.07
C GLY A 165 -6.67 -26.64 8.91
#